data_AF-A0A7T8GQU5-F1
#
_entry.id   AF-A0A7T8GQU5-F1
#
_cell.length_a   1.000
_cell.length_b   1.000
_cell.length_c   1.000
_cell.angle_alpha   90.00
_cell.angle_beta   90.00
_cell.angle_gamma   90.00
#
_symmetry.space_group_name_H-M   'P 1'
#
loop_
_entity.id
_entity.type
_entity.pdbx_description
1 polymer ?
#
loop_
_entity_poly.entity_id
_entity_poly.type
_entity_poly.pdbx_seq_one_letter_code
_entity_poly.pdbx_strand_id
1 'polypeptide(L)' 'METPDFRSYFLIRIKLARTVNEIHGDLLSTFPDSCPGLSTLQRWHIEFDKGFFALEKKTRPGRPRRRGQRKMSPV' A
#
# COMPACT_ATOMS: atom_id res chain seq x y z
N MET A 1 -18.32 -6.65 1.23
CA MET A 1 -17.75 -5.58 2.05
C MET A 1 -16.66 -4.92 1.25
N GLU A 2 -16.82 -3.66 0.89
CA GLU A 2 -15.76 -2.85 0.28
C GLU A 2 -14.65 -2.66 1.32
N THR A 3 -13.41 -2.95 0.96
CA THR A 3 -12.25 -2.68 1.83
C THR A 3 -12.03 -1.18 1.90
N PRO A 4 -11.92 -0.56 3.09
CA PRO A 4 -11.68 0.87 3.20
C PRO A 4 -10.36 1.25 2.51
N ASP A 5 -10.37 2.30 1.68
CA ASP A 5 -9.15 2.83 1.08
C ASP A 5 -8.43 3.77 2.06
N PHE A 6 -7.64 3.15 2.94
CA PHE A 6 -6.85 3.88 3.94
C PHE A 6 -5.77 4.77 3.33
N ARG A 7 -5.29 4.47 2.12
CA ARG A 7 -4.15 5.17 1.52
C ARG A 7 -4.57 6.54 0.98
N SER A 8 -5.74 6.60 0.36
CA SER A 8 -6.40 7.84 -0.05
C SER A 8 -6.73 8.74 1.15
N TYR A 9 -7.32 8.16 2.20
CA TYR A 9 -7.60 8.89 3.45
C TYR A 9 -6.32 9.47 4.07
N PHE A 10 -5.27 8.65 4.17
CA PHE A 10 -3.98 9.05 4.74
C PHE A 10 -3.35 10.22 3.96
N LEU A 11 -3.38 10.18 2.63
CA LEU A 11 -2.84 11.25 1.78
C LEU A 11 -3.54 12.59 2.03
N ILE A 12 -4.88 12.59 2.08
CA ILE A 12 -5.66 13.81 2.34
C ILE A 12 -5.31 14.40 3.71
N ARG A 13 -5.20 13.56 4.74
CA ARG A 13 -4.88 14.02 6.10
C ARG A 13 -3.47 14.60 6.23
N ILE A 14 -2.48 14.02 5.54
CA ILE A 14 -1.13 14.59 5.48
C ILE A 14 -1.14 15.96 4.78
N LYS A 15 -1.92 16.13 3.71
CA LYS A 15 -2.09 17.43 3.03
C LYS A 15 -2.77 18.49 3.90
N LEU A 16 -3.59 18.06 4.87
CA LEU A 16 -4.17 18.91 5.90
C LEU A 16 -3.24 19.12 7.11
N ALA A 17 -1.95 18.80 6.97
CA ALA A 17 -0.91 18.99 7.98
C ALA A 17 -1.13 18.21 9.30
N ARG A 18 -1.87 17.10 9.27
CA ARG A 18 -1.93 16.19 10.43
C ARG A 18 -0.68 15.31 10.53
N THR A 19 -0.29 14.98 11.75
CA THR A 19 0.83 14.07 12.00
C THR A 19 0.41 12.61 11.79
N VAL A 20 1.38 11.75 11.47
CA VAL A 20 1.13 10.32 11.27
C VAL A 20 0.48 9.66 12.50
N ASN A 21 0.85 10.08 13.71
CA ASN A 21 0.32 9.53 14.96
C ASN A 21 -1.15 9.89 15.17
N GLU A 22 -1.53 11.15 14.88
CA GLU A 22 -2.94 11.58 14.95
C GLU A 22 -3.79 10.79 13.96
N ILE A 23 -3.30 10.62 12.73
CA ILE A 23 -4.02 9.87 11.69
C ILE A 23 -4.16 8.40 12.08
N HIS A 24 -3.13 7.80 12.67
CA HIS A 24 -3.19 6.43 13.18
C HIS A 24 -4.20 6.29 14.32
N GLY A 25 -4.24 7.25 15.25
CA GLY A 25 -5.24 7.28 16.33
C GLY A 25 -6.66 7.35 15.80
N ASP A 26 -6.92 8.25 14.84
CA ASP A 26 -8.22 8.37 14.18
C ASP A 26 -8.63 7.06 13.47
N LEU A 27 -7.69 6.46 12.72
CA LEU A 27 -7.94 5.21 11.99
C LEU A 27 -8.20 4.04 12.93
N LEU A 28 -7.45 3.94 14.02
CA LEU A 28 -7.61 2.87 15.01
C LEU A 28 -8.95 3.01 15.76
N SER A 29 -9.36 4.24 16.06
CA SER A 29 -10.67 4.50 16.68
C SER A 29 -11.84 4.20 15.75
N THR A 30 -11.67 4.39 14.44
CA THR A 30 -12.76 4.22 13.46
C THR A 30 -12.83 2.79 12.92
N PHE A 31 -11.68 2.14 12.72
CA PHE A 31 -11.54 0.84 12.08
C PHE A 31 -10.57 -0.07 12.86
N PRO A 32 -10.88 -0.46 14.10
CA PRO A 32 -9.93 -1.18 14.96
C PRO A 32 -9.40 -2.47 14.33
N ASP A 33 -10.25 -3.25 13.65
CA ASP A 33 -9.88 -4.55 13.10
C ASP A 33 -9.16 -4.48 11.74
N SER A 34 -9.30 -3.36 11.03
CA SER A 34 -8.78 -3.19 9.66
C SER A 34 -7.71 -2.10 9.56
N CYS A 35 -7.39 -1.44 10.68
CA CYS A 35 -6.44 -0.34 10.70
C CYS A 35 -5.04 -0.82 10.25
N PRO A 36 -4.41 -0.14 9.28
CA PRO A 36 -3.02 -0.41 8.97
C PRO A 36 -2.13 -0.06 10.16
N GLY A 37 -1.11 -0.87 10.41
CA GLY A 37 -0.16 -0.59 11.48
C GLY A 37 0.65 0.68 11.23
N LEU A 38 1.13 1.30 12.31
CA LEU A 38 1.89 2.54 12.28
C LEU A 38 3.08 2.52 11.30
N SER A 39 3.82 1.41 11.23
CA SER A 39 4.94 1.23 10.29
C SER A 39 4.53 1.32 8.83
N THR A 40 3.30 0.90 8.50
CA THR A 40 2.74 1.03 7.15
C THR A 40 2.47 2.49 6.81
N LEU A 41 1.89 3.24 7.75
CA LEU A 41 1.62 4.67 7.58
C LEU A 41 2.90 5.49 7.45
N GLN A 42 3.93 5.19 8.25
CA GLN A 42 5.25 5.81 8.13
C GLN A 42 5.88 5.56 6.74
N ARG A 43 5.77 4.34 6.23
CA ARG A 43 6.24 4.02 4.87
C ARG A 43 5.49 4.83 3.82
N TRP A 44 4.18 4.96 3.93
CA TRP A 44 3.39 5.78 3.01
C TRP A 44 3.77 7.24 3.07
N HIS A 45 4.05 7.77 4.27
CA HIS A 45 4.53 9.13 4.46
C HIS A 45 5.83 9.37 3.69
N ILE A 46 6.81 8.46 3.80
CA ILE A 46 8.08 8.53 3.05
C ILE A 46 7.84 8.45 1.54
N GLU A 47 6.92 7.59 1.09
CA GLU A 47 6.58 7.48 -0.33
C GLU A 47 5.95 8.77 -0.87
N PHE A 48 5.06 9.40 -0.09
CA PHE A 48 4.41 10.67 -0.45
C PHE A 48 5.36 11.86 -0.42
N ASP A 49 6.28 11.91 0.53
CA ASP A 49 7.34 12.92 0.59
C ASP A 49 8.24 12.86 -0.65
N LYS A 50 8.48 11.66 -1.16
CA LYS A 50 9.19 11.41 -2.43
C LYS A 50 8.34 11.65 -3.70
N GLY A 51 7.10 12.12 -3.56
CA GLY A 51 6.19 12.38 -4.67
C GLY A 51 5.49 11.15 -5.27
N PHE A 52 5.55 9.99 -4.60
CA PHE A 52 4.88 8.77 -5.08
C PHE A 52 3.44 8.66 -4.56
N PHE A 53 2.49 9.28 -5.27
CA PHE A 53 1.07 9.30 -4.90
C PHE A 53 0.24 8.13 -5.42
N ALA A 54 0.87 7.02 -5.82
CA ALA A 54 0.14 5.84 -6.26
C ALA A 54 -0.76 5.32 -5.12
N LEU A 55 -2.07 5.32 -5.36
CA LEU A 55 -3.09 4.81 -4.44
C LEU A 55 -3.29 3.31 -4.63
N GLU A 56 -3.05 2.81 -5.83
CA GLU A 56 -3.20 1.39 -6.14
C GLU A 56 -2.08 0.52 -5.57
N LYS A 57 -2.45 -0.69 -5.19
CA LYS A 57 -1.52 -1.72 -4.78
C LYS A 57 -0.70 -2.15 -5.99
N LYS A 58 0.60 -1.83 -6.00
CA LYS A 58 1.52 -2.28 -7.06
C LYS A 58 1.32 -3.77 -7.34
N THR A 59 1.08 -4.09 -8.61
CA THR A 59 1.00 -5.48 -9.07
C THR A 59 2.28 -6.19 -8.66
N ARG A 60 2.16 -7.20 -7.80
CA ARG A 60 3.32 -8.00 -7.40
C ARG A 60 3.77 -8.77 -8.63
N PRO A 61 5.06 -8.73 -9.02
CA PRO A 61 5.54 -9.62 -10.06
C PRO A 61 5.26 -11.05 -9.58
N GLY A 62 4.44 -11.78 -10.34
CA GLY A 62 4.10 -13.16 -10.03
C GLY A 62 5.36 -14.01 -9.92
N ARG A 63 5.23 -15.22 -9.37
CA ARG A 63 6.34 -16.19 -9.30
C ARG A 63 7.01 -16.30 -10.68
N PRO A 64 8.32 -16.06 -10.81
CA PRO A 64 9.00 -16.15 -12.10
C PRO A 64 8.71 -17.51 -12.74
N ARG A 65 8.24 -17.53 -13.99
CA ARG A 65 8.10 -18.78 -14.73
C ARG A 65 9.50 -19.35 -14.92
N ARG A 66 9.74 -20.60 -14.47
CA ARG A 66 11.01 -21.30 -14.67
C ARG A 66 11.36 -21.27 -16.17
N ARG A 67 12.52 -20.72 -16.52
CA ARG A 67 13.12 -20.86 -17.86
C ARG A 67 13.53 -22.32 -18.04
N GLY A 68 12.63 -23.17 -18.52
CA GLY A 68 12.89 -24.62 -18.59
C GLY A 68 12.03 -25.42 -19.56
N GLN A 69 11.28 -24.78 -20.47
CA GLN A 69 10.66 -25.49 -21.60
C GLN A 69 11.35 -25.06 -22.89
N ARG A 70 12.58 -25.56 -23.10
CA ARG A 70 13.08 -25.77 -24.46
C ARG A 70 12.15 -26.81 -25.08
N LYS A 71 11.24 -26.40 -25.97
CA LYS A 71 10.56 -27.35 -26.86
C LYS A 71 11.64 -28.01 -27.71
N MET A 72 11.94 -29.27 -27.45
CA MET A 72 12.63 -30.11 -28.42
C MET A 72 11.64 -30.35 -29.55
N SER A 73 11.89 -29.76 -30.71
CA SER A 73 11.21 -30.13 -31.95
C SER A 73 11.66 -31.55 -32.33
N PRO A 74 10.74 -32.46 -32.67
CA PRO A 74 11.14 -33.75 -33.23
C PRO A 74 11.68 -33.53 -34.64
N VAL A 75 12.79 -34.21 -34.94
CA VAL A 75 13.37 -34.40 -36.28
C VAL A 75 12.54 -35.44 -37.03
#